data_AF-A0A5J5U0X5-F1
#
_entry.id   AF-A0A5J5U0X5-F1
#
_cell.length_a   1.000
_cell.length_b   1.000
_cell.length_c   1.000
_cell.angle_alpha   90.00
_cell.angle_beta   90.00
_cell.angle_gamma   90.00
#
_symmetry.space_group_name_H-M   'P 1'
#
loop_
_entity.id
_entity.type
_entity.pdbx_description
1 polymer ?
#
loop_
_entity_poly.entity_id
_entity_poly.type
_entity_poly.pdbx_seq_one_letter_code
_entity_poly.pdbx_strand_id
1 'polypeptide(L)'
;MSTLYRLLPLPVVRGIQLSQGLSFAFSAIKYIRYNQDFVASKATAPRAWLGLDGLVVALSSLLFLVIFTGSGYHYDRNESDDDQPRRRNSKRLRILGSIPAALIVFLLGLVLCFIRDPSIFGDIKFGPSKIGFLSITWNDWKVGFLRGAVPQIPLSVLNSVIAVCKLSGDLFPDRELSAAKVSVSVGVMNLVGCWFGAMPVCHGAGGLAGQYRFGARSGWSVVYLGIGKLVIGLVFGNSFVRILNQFPIGILGVLLLFAGIELAMASRDMNSKEESFVMLVCAAVSLTGSSAALGFVCGILLFLLLKLRKMEYSGSAPGFSKFKFESTVDAETSSIP
;
A
#
# COMPACT_ATOMS: atom_id res chain seq x y z
N MET A 1 3.44 -19.89 -13.20
CA MET A 1 2.41 -19.36 -12.28
C MET A 1 2.29 -20.24 -11.04
N SER A 2 2.63 -19.72 -9.85
CA SER A 2 2.71 -20.48 -8.59
C SER A 2 1.35 -21.02 -8.14
N THR A 3 1.30 -22.29 -7.72
CA THR A 3 0.13 -23.01 -7.16
C THR A 3 -0.61 -22.22 -6.08
N LEU A 4 0.06 -21.26 -5.45
CA LEU A 4 -0.49 -20.39 -4.41
C LEU A 4 -1.61 -19.44 -4.91
N TYR A 5 -1.55 -18.98 -6.16
CA TYR A 5 -2.63 -18.17 -6.76
C TYR A 5 -3.94 -18.96 -6.90
N ARG A 6 -3.87 -20.29 -6.98
CA ARG A 6 -5.06 -21.15 -7.04
C ARG A 6 -5.71 -21.35 -5.67
N LEU A 7 -5.00 -21.03 -4.58
CA LEU A 7 -5.45 -21.30 -3.21
C LEU A 7 -6.08 -20.08 -2.53
N LEU A 8 -5.75 -18.86 -2.95
CA LEU A 8 -6.26 -17.63 -2.32
C LEU A 8 -7.30 -16.94 -3.22
N PRO A 9 -8.59 -16.92 -2.82
CA PRO A 9 -9.64 -16.29 -3.61
C PRO A 9 -9.43 -14.77 -3.72
N LEU A 10 -9.44 -14.23 -4.94
CA LEU A 10 -9.33 -12.80 -5.22
C LEU A 10 -10.28 -11.93 -4.35
N PRO A 11 -11.55 -12.31 -4.10
CA PRO A 11 -12.45 -11.55 -3.24
C PRO A 11 -11.91 -11.33 -1.83
N VAL A 12 -11.28 -12.35 -1.25
CA VAL A 12 -10.72 -12.28 0.11
C VAL A 12 -9.51 -11.34 0.12
N VAL A 13 -8.66 -11.41 -0.90
CA VAL A 13 -7.51 -10.51 -1.06
C VAL A 13 -7.97 -9.05 -1.11
N ARG A 14 -8.94 -8.73 -1.97
CA ARG A 14 -9.48 -7.37 -2.10
C ARG A 14 -10.21 -6.93 -0.84
N GLY A 15 -10.84 -7.84 -0.10
CA GLY A 15 -11.49 -7.54 1.18
C GLY A 15 -10.51 -7.09 2.25
N ILE A 16 -9.37 -7.77 2.36
CA ILE A 16 -8.27 -7.37 3.26
C ILE A 16 -7.66 -6.02 2.82
N GLN A 17 -7.40 -5.82 1.53
CA GLN A 17 -6.89 -4.56 1.00
C GLN A 17 -7.86 -3.39 1.28
N LEU A 18 -9.15 -3.59 1.06
CA LEU A 18 -10.20 -2.61 1.35
C LEU A 18 -10.22 -2.23 2.83
N SER A 19 -10.24 -3.23 3.72
CA SER A 19 -10.23 -2.99 5.16
C SER A 19 -8.99 -2.21 5.61
N GLN A 20 -7.81 -2.57 5.11
CA GLN A 20 -6.56 -1.90 5.46
C GLN A 20 -6.54 -0.46 4.92
N GLY A 21 -6.96 -0.26 3.67
CA GLY A 21 -7.05 1.07 3.05
C GLY A 21 -8.00 1.99 3.81
N LEU A 22 -9.19 1.49 4.19
CA LEU A 22 -10.14 2.23 5.03
C LEU A 22 -9.59 2.53 6.42
N SER A 23 -8.88 1.58 7.05
CA SER A 23 -8.24 1.80 8.36
C SER A 23 -7.20 2.92 8.31
N PHE A 24 -6.39 2.98 7.23
CA PHE A 24 -5.48 4.09 7.00
C PHE A 24 -6.22 5.41 6.76
N ALA A 25 -7.30 5.39 5.98
CA ALA A 25 -8.12 6.58 5.75
C ALA A 25 -8.74 7.12 7.06
N PHE A 26 -9.24 6.25 7.94
CA PHE A 26 -9.77 6.66 9.24
C PHE A 26 -8.69 7.26 10.15
N SER A 27 -7.51 6.65 10.21
CA SER A 27 -6.36 7.21 10.95
C SER A 27 -5.91 8.55 10.37
N ALA A 28 -5.86 8.65 9.05
CA ALA A 28 -5.51 9.88 8.35
C ALA A 28 -6.49 11.03 8.64
N ILE A 29 -7.79 10.77 8.66
CA ILE A 29 -8.80 11.76 9.04
C ILE A 29 -8.56 12.25 10.48
N LYS A 30 -8.22 11.34 11.41
CA LYS A 30 -7.86 11.73 12.78
C LYS A 30 -6.61 12.62 12.79
N TYR A 31 -5.59 12.30 12.00
CA TYR A 31 -4.36 13.07 11.91
C TYR A 31 -4.61 14.46 11.34
N ILE A 32 -5.46 14.59 10.31
CA ILE A 32 -5.85 15.88 9.74
C ILE A 32 -6.64 16.72 10.75
N ARG A 33 -7.52 16.12 11.55
CA ARG A 33 -8.43 16.86 12.45
C ARG A 33 -7.86 17.16 13.83
N TYR A 34 -6.96 16.33 14.35
CA TYR A 34 -6.48 16.39 15.73
C TYR A 34 -4.96 16.28 15.79
N ASN A 35 -4.37 16.94 16.79
CA ASN A 35 -2.98 16.72 17.15
C ASN A 35 -2.80 15.29 17.67
N GLN A 36 -1.66 14.67 17.37
CA GLN A 36 -1.38 13.29 17.76
C GLN A 36 -0.21 13.22 18.73
N ASP A 37 -0.39 12.43 19.77
CA ASP A 37 0.71 11.92 20.56
C ASP A 37 0.97 10.48 20.12
N PHE A 38 2.05 10.29 19.35
CA PHE A 38 2.45 8.98 18.85
C PHE A 38 2.98 8.06 19.95
N VAL A 39 3.50 8.62 21.05
CA VAL A 39 4.00 7.84 22.19
C VAL A 39 2.82 7.26 22.96
N ALA A 40 1.81 8.09 23.25
CA ALA A 40 0.59 7.63 23.91
C ALA A 40 -0.39 6.94 22.96
N SER A 41 -0.15 6.96 21.65
CA SER A 41 -1.06 6.51 20.59
C SER A 41 -2.47 7.10 20.73
N LYS A 42 -2.56 8.40 21.09
CA LYS A 42 -3.82 9.10 21.35
C LYS A 42 -3.93 10.40 20.56
N ALA A 43 -5.14 10.67 20.08
CA ALA A 43 -5.50 12.01 19.62
C ALA A 43 -5.66 12.92 20.84
N THR A 44 -5.14 14.14 20.73
CA THR A 44 -5.18 15.14 21.80
C THR A 44 -6.18 16.24 21.44
N ALA A 45 -5.77 17.51 21.43
CA ALA A 45 -6.65 18.62 21.12
C ALA A 45 -7.01 18.67 19.62
N PRO A 46 -8.18 19.26 19.27
CA PRO A 46 -8.48 19.64 17.90
C PRO A 46 -7.35 20.50 17.32
N ARG A 47 -7.02 20.24 16.05
CA ARG A 47 -5.98 20.98 15.35
C ARG A 47 -6.44 22.41 15.10
N ALA A 48 -5.56 23.37 15.36
CA ALA A 48 -5.84 24.77 15.08
C ALA A 48 -6.05 25.01 13.57
N TRP A 49 -6.84 26.02 13.22
CA TRP A 49 -7.07 26.37 11.82
C TRP A 49 -5.80 26.89 11.14
N LEU A 50 -5.11 27.82 11.80
CA LEU A 50 -3.90 28.49 11.33
C LEU A 50 -2.64 27.91 11.99
N GLY A 51 -1.49 28.18 11.37
CA GLY A 51 -0.17 27.73 11.84
C GLY A 51 0.50 26.74 10.89
N LEU A 52 1.75 26.40 11.18
CA LEU A 52 2.59 25.54 10.31
C LEU A 52 2.17 24.05 10.33
N ASP A 53 1.34 23.62 11.30
CA ASP A 53 0.61 22.34 11.26
C ASP A 53 -0.92 22.58 11.19
N GLY A 54 -1.36 23.77 10.78
CA GLY A 54 -2.76 24.13 10.82
C GLY A 54 -3.63 23.32 9.85
N LEU A 55 -4.93 23.29 10.12
CA LEU A 55 -5.90 22.63 9.24
C LEU A 55 -5.86 23.20 7.82
N VAL A 56 -5.61 24.50 7.65
CA VAL A 56 -5.48 25.13 6.32
C VAL A 56 -4.34 24.50 5.51
N VAL A 57 -3.17 24.29 6.12
CA VAL A 57 -2.02 23.67 5.43
C VAL A 57 -2.36 22.24 4.98
N ALA A 58 -3.03 21.47 5.83
CA ALA A 58 -3.47 20.12 5.50
C ALA A 58 -4.50 20.13 4.36
N LEU A 59 -5.54 20.97 4.45
CA LEU A 59 -6.58 21.04 3.41
C LEU A 59 -6.04 21.56 2.08
N SER A 60 -5.13 22.54 2.08
CA SER A 60 -4.45 23.01 0.87
C SER A 60 -3.58 21.92 0.26
N SER A 61 -2.87 21.14 1.08
CA SER A 61 -2.08 19.98 0.61
C SER A 61 -2.98 18.91 0.00
N LEU A 62 -4.13 18.62 0.63
CA LEU A 62 -5.12 17.67 0.12
C LEU A 62 -5.69 18.14 -1.22
N LEU A 63 -6.09 19.40 -1.31
CA LEU A 63 -6.59 20.00 -2.55
C LEU A 63 -5.54 19.92 -3.66
N PHE A 64 -4.29 20.26 -3.35
CA PHE A 64 -3.18 20.14 -4.29
C PHE A 64 -3.00 18.69 -4.77
N LEU A 65 -3.01 17.70 -3.87
CA LEU A 65 -2.94 16.30 -4.27
C LEU A 65 -4.10 15.88 -5.17
N VAL A 66 -5.33 16.30 -4.86
CA VAL A 66 -6.51 15.95 -5.68
C VAL A 66 -6.43 16.57 -7.08
N ILE A 67 -5.94 17.80 -7.20
CA ILE A 67 -5.83 18.50 -8.49
C ILE A 67 -4.70 17.91 -9.35
N PHE A 68 -3.55 17.65 -8.75
CA PHE A 68 -2.33 17.30 -9.49
C PHE A 68 -2.07 15.79 -9.58
N THR A 69 -2.68 15.00 -8.69
CA THR A 69 -2.66 13.54 -8.84
C THR A 69 -3.81 13.15 -9.73
N GLY A 70 -3.61 13.29 -11.04
CA GLY A 70 -4.59 12.86 -12.04
C GLY A 70 -4.94 11.40 -11.80
N SER A 71 -6.25 11.10 -11.70
CA SER A 71 -6.75 9.73 -11.68
C SER A 71 -6.05 8.98 -12.81
N GLY A 72 -5.28 7.95 -12.46
CA GLY A 72 -4.44 7.18 -13.37
C GLY A 72 -5.26 6.36 -14.35
N TYR A 73 -6.04 7.02 -15.21
CA TYR A 73 -6.62 6.40 -16.38
C TYR A 73 -5.47 6.06 -17.32
N HIS A 74 -5.10 4.78 -17.31
CA HIS A 74 -4.56 4.11 -18.46
C HIS A 74 -5.47 4.47 -19.64
N TYR A 75 -4.99 5.33 -20.53
CA TYR A 75 -5.63 5.54 -21.80
C TYR A 75 -5.32 4.30 -22.63
N ASP A 76 -6.31 3.41 -22.78
CA ASP A 76 -6.31 2.50 -23.90
C ASP A 76 -6.18 3.33 -25.18
N ARG A 77 -5.16 2.97 -25.94
CA ARG A 77 -4.76 3.64 -27.17
C ARG A 77 -5.73 3.22 -28.27
N ASN A 78 -6.95 3.75 -28.26
CA ASN A 78 -7.91 3.67 -29.37
C ASN A 78 -8.94 4.83 -29.24
N GLU A 79 -8.49 6.08 -29.37
CA GLU A 79 -9.40 7.20 -29.64
C GLU A 79 -9.30 7.58 -31.11
N SER A 80 -10.38 7.31 -31.83
CA SER A 80 -10.66 7.78 -33.19
C SER A 80 -10.60 9.32 -33.26
N ASP A 81 -10.11 9.85 -34.37
CA ASP A 81 -9.47 11.17 -34.52
C ASP A 81 -10.41 12.42 -34.51
N ASP A 82 -11.64 12.35 -33.99
CA ASP A 82 -12.70 13.31 -34.37
C ASP A 82 -13.17 14.36 -33.30
N ASP A 83 -12.50 14.52 -32.16
CA ASP A 83 -12.95 15.46 -31.09
C ASP A 83 -11.85 16.47 -30.64
N GLN A 84 -11.69 17.57 -31.38
CA GLN A 84 -10.68 18.62 -31.10
C GLN A 84 -10.79 19.34 -29.73
N PRO A 85 -11.96 19.72 -29.18
CA PRO A 85 -12.04 20.43 -27.89
C PRO A 85 -11.69 19.54 -26.68
N ARG A 86 -11.94 18.23 -26.76
CA ARG A 86 -11.51 17.24 -25.75
C ARG A 86 -9.99 17.08 -25.69
N ARG A 87 -9.30 17.26 -26.83
CA ARG A 87 -7.84 17.12 -26.97
C ARG A 87 -7.03 18.16 -26.16
N ARG A 88 -7.56 19.37 -25.95
CA ARG A 88 -6.87 20.45 -25.20
C ARG A 88 -6.99 20.26 -23.69
N ASN A 89 -8.14 19.82 -23.20
CA ASN A 89 -8.35 19.49 -21.79
C ASN A 89 -7.57 18.23 -21.40
N SER A 90 -7.52 17.21 -22.27
CA SER A 90 -6.73 15.99 -22.02
C SER A 90 -5.22 16.26 -21.96
N LYS A 91 -4.67 17.17 -22.80
CA LYS A 91 -3.27 17.60 -22.71
C LYS A 91 -2.95 18.31 -21.39
N ARG A 92 -3.80 19.22 -20.93
CA ARG A 92 -3.61 19.90 -19.63
C ARG A 92 -3.66 18.91 -18.47
N LEU A 93 -4.64 18.02 -18.45
CA LEU A 93 -4.77 16.97 -17.42
C LEU A 93 -3.58 16.00 -17.41
N ARG A 94 -3.02 15.65 -18.58
CA ARG A 94 -1.79 14.83 -18.68
C ARG A 94 -0.56 15.54 -18.12
N ILE A 95 -0.41 16.84 -18.37
CA ILE A 95 0.68 17.65 -17.80
C ILE A 95 0.54 17.74 -16.29
N LEU A 96 -0.67 18.03 -15.79
CA LEU A 96 -0.94 18.09 -14.35
C LEU A 96 -0.63 16.74 -13.67
N GLY A 97 -1.06 15.62 -14.26
CA GLY A 97 -0.79 14.27 -13.74
C GLY A 97 0.68 13.83 -13.78
N SER A 98 1.54 14.54 -14.49
CA SER A 98 2.98 14.25 -14.55
C SER A 98 3.75 14.87 -13.38
N ILE A 99 3.12 15.78 -12.63
CA ILE A 99 3.72 16.45 -11.48
C ILE A 99 3.77 15.46 -10.30
N PRO A 100 4.93 15.27 -9.63
CA PRO A 100 5.05 14.36 -8.49
C PRO A 100 4.44 15.00 -7.23
N ALA A 101 3.12 15.17 -7.21
CA ALA A 101 2.42 15.96 -6.20
C ALA A 101 2.70 15.48 -4.76
N ALA A 102 2.68 14.18 -4.53
CA ALA A 102 3.01 13.59 -3.23
C ALA A 102 4.46 13.89 -2.79
N LEU A 103 5.42 13.90 -3.71
CA LEU A 103 6.81 14.26 -3.42
C LEU A 103 6.91 15.75 -3.06
N ILE A 104 6.22 16.63 -3.78
CA ILE A 104 6.20 18.07 -3.50
C ILE A 104 5.60 18.33 -2.11
N VAL A 105 4.49 17.70 -1.78
CA VAL A 105 3.84 17.81 -0.46
C VAL A 105 4.75 17.26 0.65
N PHE A 106 5.45 16.16 0.40
CA PHE A 106 6.44 15.63 1.33
C PHE A 106 7.62 16.58 1.55
N LEU A 107 8.18 17.16 0.47
CA LEU A 107 9.27 18.14 0.55
C LEU A 107 8.83 19.42 1.27
N LEU A 108 7.60 19.89 1.04
CA LEU A 108 7.00 20.98 1.81
C LEU A 108 6.98 20.65 3.31
N GLY A 109 6.54 19.44 3.67
CA GLY A 109 6.56 18.96 5.05
C GLY A 109 7.97 18.96 5.65
N LEU A 110 8.98 18.53 4.90
CA LEU A 110 10.38 18.57 5.34
C LEU A 110 10.89 20.00 5.55
N VAL A 111 10.58 20.93 4.64
CA VAL A 111 10.94 22.35 4.81
C VAL A 111 10.27 22.93 6.07
N LEU A 112 9.00 22.59 6.29
CA LEU A 112 8.27 23.02 7.47
C LEU A 112 8.86 22.49 8.78
N CYS A 113 9.53 21.32 8.81
CA CYS A 113 10.25 20.86 10.00
C CYS A 113 11.24 21.92 10.50
N PHE A 114 12.06 22.47 9.59
CA PHE A 114 13.09 23.46 9.92
C PHE A 114 12.52 24.84 10.25
N ILE A 115 11.38 25.21 9.66
CA ILE A 115 10.70 26.48 9.97
C ILE A 115 10.03 26.40 11.35
N ARG A 116 9.47 25.24 11.71
CA ARG A 116 8.82 25.00 13.00
C ARG A 116 9.80 24.99 14.17
N ASP A 117 10.97 24.39 13.95
CA ASP A 117 12.04 24.35 14.94
C ASP A 117 13.38 24.75 14.30
N PRO A 118 13.69 26.06 14.23
CA PRO A 118 14.97 26.54 13.70
C PRO A 118 16.18 26.07 14.51
N SER A 119 16.00 25.64 15.76
CA SER A 119 17.11 25.14 16.59
C SER A 119 17.72 23.84 16.04
N ILE A 120 16.99 23.13 15.16
CA ILE A 120 17.50 21.96 14.43
C ILE A 120 18.84 22.28 13.75
N PHE A 121 19.02 23.47 13.17
CA PHE A 121 20.28 23.82 12.49
C PHE A 121 21.50 23.83 13.43
N GLY A 122 21.31 24.21 14.70
CA GLY A 122 22.38 24.27 15.69
C GLY A 122 22.67 22.94 16.39
N ASP A 123 21.69 22.05 16.44
CA ASP A 123 21.73 20.81 17.23
C ASP A 123 21.94 19.53 16.40
N ILE A 124 22.24 19.65 15.10
CA ILE A 124 22.59 18.51 14.26
C ILE A 124 23.93 17.94 14.72
N LYS A 125 23.91 16.69 15.16
CA LYS A 125 25.10 15.91 15.48
C LYS A 125 25.29 14.88 14.38
N PHE A 126 26.42 14.99 13.68
CA PHE A 126 26.78 14.03 12.65
C PHE A 126 27.32 12.75 13.26
N GLY A 127 27.08 11.64 12.57
CA GLY A 127 27.55 10.31 12.92
C GLY A 127 26.40 9.30 13.06
N PRO A 128 26.73 8.00 12.96
CA PRO A 128 25.73 6.94 13.03
C PRO A 128 25.13 6.84 14.44
N SER A 129 23.86 6.46 14.51
CA SER A 129 23.25 6.06 15.78
C SER A 129 23.94 4.83 16.34
N LYS A 130 23.94 4.70 17.68
CA LYS A 130 24.42 3.47 18.34
C LYS A 130 23.60 2.28 17.85
N ILE A 131 24.27 1.29 17.28
CA ILE A 131 23.65 0.03 16.87
C ILE A 131 23.53 -0.85 18.12
N GLY A 132 22.30 -1.22 18.46
CA GLY A 132 21.99 -2.14 19.56
C GLY A 132 21.42 -3.44 19.04
N PHE A 133 21.72 -4.55 19.72
CA PHE A 133 21.06 -5.83 19.50
C PHE A 133 19.90 -5.98 20.46
N LEU A 134 18.73 -6.34 19.95
CA LEU A 134 17.57 -6.67 20.76
C LEU A 134 17.63 -8.13 21.21
N SER A 135 17.38 -8.35 22.50
CA SER A 135 17.14 -9.68 23.05
C SER A 135 15.66 -10.02 22.88
N ILE A 136 15.34 -11.00 22.05
CA ILE A 136 13.97 -11.45 21.80
C ILE A 136 13.64 -12.59 22.77
N THR A 137 12.71 -12.36 23.70
CA THR A 137 12.31 -13.40 24.66
C THR A 137 11.36 -14.42 24.02
N TRP A 138 11.16 -15.56 24.68
CA TRP A 138 10.15 -16.54 24.24
C TRP A 138 8.73 -15.96 24.24
N ASN A 139 8.42 -15.08 25.20
CA ASN A 139 7.13 -14.41 25.25
C ASN A 139 6.93 -13.46 24.06
N ASP A 140 7.97 -12.71 23.68
CA ASP A 140 7.94 -11.85 22.48
C ASP A 140 7.73 -12.67 21.21
N TRP A 141 8.38 -13.83 21.11
CA TRP A 141 8.16 -14.78 20.02
C TRP A 141 6.71 -15.26 19.96
N LYS A 142 6.13 -15.69 21.09
CA LYS A 142 4.75 -16.17 21.16
C LYS A 142 3.75 -15.08 20.77
N VAL A 143 3.91 -13.88 21.34
CA VAL A 143 3.03 -12.73 21.07
C VAL A 143 3.19 -12.28 19.61
N GLY A 144 4.43 -12.11 19.14
CA GLY A 144 4.75 -11.72 17.78
C GLY A 144 4.27 -12.72 16.74
N PHE A 145 4.39 -14.02 17.01
CA PHE A 145 3.87 -15.07 16.11
C PHE A 145 2.35 -15.04 16.03
N LEU A 146 1.65 -15.09 17.17
CA LEU A 146 0.19 -15.20 17.21
C LEU A 146 -0.52 -13.91 16.79
N ARG A 147 -0.06 -12.75 17.28
CA ARG A 147 -0.71 -11.45 17.02
C ARG A 147 -0.14 -10.71 15.82
N GLY A 148 1.09 -11.03 15.40
CA GLY A 148 1.76 -10.42 14.26
C GLY A 148 1.79 -11.35 13.06
N ALA A 149 2.56 -12.46 13.12
CA ALA A 149 2.82 -13.30 11.96
C ALA A 149 1.56 -13.93 11.37
N VAL A 150 0.70 -14.55 12.19
CA VAL A 150 -0.54 -15.21 11.72
C VAL A 150 -1.45 -14.27 10.89
N PRO A 151 -1.86 -13.08 11.39
CA PRO A 151 -2.65 -12.15 10.58
C PRO A 151 -1.88 -11.57 9.38
N GLN A 152 -0.54 -11.49 9.47
CA GLN A 152 0.29 -10.84 8.48
C GLN A 152 0.71 -11.76 7.33
N ILE A 153 0.60 -13.09 7.48
CA ILE A 153 0.93 -14.07 6.42
C ILE A 153 0.11 -13.80 5.15
N PRO A 154 -1.24 -13.73 5.17
CA PRO A 154 -2.00 -13.45 3.96
C PRO A 154 -1.62 -12.10 3.35
N LEU A 155 -1.53 -11.05 4.18
CA LEU A 155 -1.25 -9.70 3.72
C LEU A 155 0.13 -9.61 3.05
N SER A 156 1.17 -10.20 3.66
CA SER A 156 2.54 -10.15 3.12
C SER A 156 2.69 -10.99 1.87
N VAL A 157 2.11 -12.17 1.84
CA VAL A 157 2.14 -13.01 0.64
C VAL A 157 1.44 -12.29 -0.52
N LEU A 158 0.24 -11.77 -0.28
CA LEU A 158 -0.57 -11.16 -1.34
C LEU A 158 0.01 -9.82 -1.81
N ASN A 159 0.33 -8.90 -0.89
CA ASN A 159 0.76 -7.55 -1.26
C ASN A 159 2.26 -7.47 -1.59
N SER A 160 3.08 -8.29 -0.93
CA SER A 160 4.53 -8.13 -0.97
C SER A 160 5.27 -9.19 -1.78
N VAL A 161 4.57 -10.24 -2.20
CA VAL A 161 5.14 -11.29 -3.06
C VAL A 161 4.36 -11.37 -4.36
N ILE A 162 3.08 -11.72 -4.25
CA ILE A 162 2.18 -12.01 -5.37
C ILE A 162 1.94 -10.74 -6.19
N ALA A 163 1.47 -9.65 -5.58
CA ALA A 163 1.22 -8.40 -6.30
C ALA A 163 2.50 -7.82 -6.94
N VAL A 164 3.64 -7.94 -6.26
CA VAL A 164 4.94 -7.50 -6.79
C VAL A 164 5.36 -8.34 -8.00
N CYS A 165 5.23 -9.68 -7.92
CA CYS A 165 5.56 -10.57 -9.03
C CYS A 165 4.66 -10.31 -10.24
N LYS A 166 3.35 -10.16 -10.02
CA LYS A 166 2.40 -9.83 -11.10
C LYS A 166 2.76 -8.51 -11.77
N LEU A 167 2.85 -7.43 -10.98
CA LEU A 167 3.17 -6.11 -11.53
C LEU A 167 4.53 -6.10 -12.24
N SER A 168 5.53 -6.81 -11.72
CA SER A 168 6.82 -6.91 -12.40
C SER A 168 6.71 -7.62 -13.75
N GLY A 169 5.90 -8.67 -13.87
CA GLY A 169 5.64 -9.33 -15.14
C GLY A 169 4.91 -8.42 -16.13
N ASP A 170 3.93 -7.65 -15.65
CA ASP A 170 3.18 -6.70 -16.47
C ASP A 170 4.07 -5.56 -16.99
N LEU A 171 5.02 -5.08 -16.16
CA LEU A 171 5.92 -3.97 -16.50
C LEU A 171 7.18 -4.41 -17.26
N PHE A 172 7.64 -5.64 -17.03
CA PHE A 172 8.88 -6.21 -17.57
C PHE A 172 8.63 -7.65 -18.04
N PRO A 173 7.88 -7.86 -19.14
CA PRO A 173 7.44 -9.19 -19.59
C PRO A 173 8.60 -10.14 -19.89
N ASP A 174 9.75 -9.60 -20.31
CA ASP A 174 10.96 -10.40 -20.58
C ASP A 174 11.68 -10.90 -19.31
N ARG A 175 11.18 -10.57 -18.11
CA ARG A 175 11.83 -10.85 -16.82
C ARG A 175 10.84 -11.40 -15.80
N GLU A 176 10.65 -12.72 -15.82
CA GLU A 176 9.79 -13.37 -14.83
C GLU A 176 10.42 -13.42 -13.43
N LEU A 177 9.66 -12.99 -12.42
CA LEU A 177 10.02 -13.12 -11.02
C LEU A 177 9.41 -14.38 -10.41
N SER A 178 10.24 -15.14 -9.70
CA SER A 178 9.77 -16.28 -8.90
C SER A 178 9.23 -15.82 -7.56
N ALA A 179 7.95 -16.11 -7.28
CA ALA A 179 7.33 -15.85 -5.99
C ALA A 179 8.12 -16.47 -4.83
N ALA A 180 8.73 -17.65 -5.01
CA ALA A 180 9.56 -18.27 -3.99
C ALA A 180 10.82 -17.44 -3.67
N LYS A 181 11.52 -16.96 -4.72
CA LYS A 181 12.71 -16.10 -4.54
C LYS A 181 12.34 -14.77 -3.86
N VAL A 182 11.21 -14.17 -4.24
CA VAL A 182 10.71 -12.94 -3.63
C VAL A 182 10.33 -13.17 -2.16
N SER A 183 9.62 -14.25 -1.84
CA SER A 183 9.30 -14.64 -0.46
C SER A 183 10.54 -14.84 0.40
N VAL A 184 11.55 -15.54 -0.10
CA VAL A 184 12.82 -15.75 0.62
C VAL A 184 13.51 -14.42 0.86
N SER A 185 13.56 -13.51 -0.13
CA SER A 185 14.13 -12.18 0.04
C SER A 185 13.42 -11.37 1.13
N VAL A 186 12.08 -11.37 1.17
CA VAL A 186 11.30 -10.73 2.24
C VAL A 186 11.57 -11.38 3.59
N GLY A 187 11.67 -12.71 3.66
CA GLY A 187 11.99 -13.42 4.89
C GLY A 187 13.36 -13.04 5.44
N VAL A 188 14.39 -13.06 4.59
CA VAL A 188 15.78 -12.74 4.98
C VAL A 188 15.90 -11.30 5.47
N MET A 189 15.35 -10.31 4.76
CA MET A 189 15.45 -8.90 5.18
C MET A 189 14.81 -8.66 6.56
N ASN A 190 13.71 -9.33 6.88
CA ASN A 190 13.04 -9.20 8.18
C ASN A 190 13.71 -10.00 9.28
N LEU A 191 14.23 -11.20 8.96
CA LEU A 191 14.99 -12.02 9.90
C LEU A 191 16.28 -11.33 10.34
N VAL A 192 16.95 -10.62 9.43
CA VAL A 192 18.14 -9.82 9.77
C VAL A 192 17.73 -8.56 10.53
N GLY A 193 16.74 -7.81 10.04
CA GLY A 193 16.36 -6.51 10.60
C GLY A 193 15.81 -6.58 12.04
N CYS A 194 15.10 -7.65 12.41
CA CYS A 194 14.44 -7.74 13.72
C CYS A 194 15.42 -7.66 14.90
N TRP A 195 16.64 -8.18 14.76
CA TRP A 195 17.68 -8.12 15.79
C TRP A 195 18.19 -6.71 16.06
N PHE A 196 17.98 -5.78 15.14
CA PHE A 196 18.38 -4.39 15.24
C PHE A 196 17.20 -3.44 15.52
N GLY A 197 16.02 -3.99 15.85
CA GLY A 197 14.81 -3.20 16.08
C GLY A 197 14.22 -2.59 14.82
N ALA A 198 14.54 -3.12 13.64
CA ALA A 198 13.90 -2.69 12.41
C ALA A 198 12.41 -3.06 12.43
N MET A 199 11.56 -2.11 12.05
CA MET A 199 10.16 -2.39 11.75
C MET A 199 10.07 -3.36 10.57
N PRO A 200 9.05 -4.24 10.51
CA PRO A 200 8.88 -5.16 9.40
C PRO A 200 8.84 -4.44 8.05
N VAL A 201 9.61 -4.95 7.09
CA VAL A 201 9.75 -4.40 5.74
C VAL A 201 9.29 -5.40 4.70
N CYS A 202 9.01 -4.92 3.50
CA CYS A 202 8.62 -5.79 2.41
C CYS A 202 9.00 -5.22 1.05
N HIS A 203 8.90 -6.04 0.01
CA HIS A 203 8.82 -5.51 -1.36
C HIS A 203 7.42 -4.90 -1.54
N GLY A 204 7.35 -3.72 -2.14
CA GLY A 204 6.09 -3.00 -2.33
C GLY A 204 5.75 -2.83 -3.80
N ALA A 205 4.60 -3.36 -4.24
CA ALA A 205 4.13 -3.18 -5.61
C ALA A 205 3.95 -1.69 -5.95
N GLY A 206 3.43 -0.89 -5.00
CA GLY A 206 3.33 0.57 -5.16
C GLY A 206 4.69 1.26 -5.33
N GLY A 207 5.74 0.79 -4.62
CA GLY A 207 7.10 1.28 -4.79
C GLY A 207 7.63 0.99 -6.20
N LEU A 208 7.43 -0.23 -6.69
CA LEU A 208 7.79 -0.63 -8.05
C LEU A 208 7.02 0.20 -9.10
N ALA A 209 5.70 0.32 -8.95
CA ALA A 209 4.83 1.11 -9.83
C ALA A 209 5.28 2.58 -9.87
N GLY A 210 5.55 3.19 -8.71
CA GLY A 210 6.02 4.56 -8.62
C GLY A 210 7.37 4.78 -9.30
N GLN A 211 8.34 3.91 -9.03
CA GLN A 211 9.65 3.96 -9.69
C GLN A 211 9.51 3.82 -11.22
N TYR A 212 8.69 2.88 -11.69
CA TYR A 212 8.42 2.71 -13.11
C TYR A 212 7.72 3.92 -13.74
N ARG A 213 6.72 4.49 -13.05
CA ARG A 213 6.02 5.71 -13.46
C ARG A 213 6.98 6.88 -13.64
N PHE A 214 8.00 6.99 -12.78
CA PHE A 214 9.05 8.00 -12.89
C PHE A 214 10.20 7.63 -13.84
N GLY A 215 10.01 6.61 -14.68
CA GLY A 215 10.95 6.28 -15.76
C GLY A 215 12.02 5.26 -15.39
N ALA A 216 12.01 4.68 -14.18
CA ALA A 216 12.95 3.62 -13.85
C ALA A 216 12.68 2.37 -14.69
N ARG A 217 13.74 1.81 -15.31
CA ARG A 217 13.69 0.58 -16.11
C ARG A 217 14.70 -0.47 -15.66
N SER A 218 15.42 -0.21 -14.58
CA SER A 218 16.39 -1.11 -13.98
C SER A 218 16.37 -1.01 -12.45
N GLY A 219 16.97 -1.99 -11.77
CA GLY A 219 17.06 -2.00 -10.30
C GLY A 219 17.93 -0.91 -9.69
N TRP A 220 18.69 -0.16 -10.52
CA TRP A 220 19.56 0.92 -10.05
C TRP A 220 18.80 2.01 -9.29
N SER A 221 17.55 2.30 -9.65
CA SER A 221 16.76 3.31 -8.91
C SER A 221 16.52 2.91 -7.45
N VAL A 222 16.28 1.62 -7.20
CA VAL A 222 16.14 1.06 -5.84
C VAL A 222 17.48 1.08 -5.12
N VAL A 223 18.58 0.77 -5.81
CA VAL A 223 19.93 0.83 -5.24
C VAL A 223 20.28 2.27 -4.83
N TYR A 224 20.08 3.26 -5.70
CA TYR A 224 20.33 4.67 -5.36
C TYR A 224 19.45 5.16 -4.22
N LEU A 225 18.17 4.76 -4.18
CA LEU A 225 17.29 5.07 -3.07
C LEU A 225 17.81 4.45 -1.75
N GLY A 226 18.30 3.21 -1.80
CA GLY A 226 18.90 2.54 -0.64
C GLY A 226 20.18 3.21 -0.16
N ILE A 227 21.08 3.54 -1.09
CA ILE A 227 22.32 4.26 -0.79
C ILE A 227 22.01 5.63 -0.17
N GLY A 228 21.08 6.39 -0.75
CA GLY A 228 20.68 7.69 -0.19
C GLY A 228 20.14 7.57 1.23
N LYS A 229 19.28 6.58 1.51
CA LYS A 229 18.78 6.31 2.87
C LYS A 229 19.90 5.92 3.83
N LEU A 230 20.86 5.09 3.39
CA LEU A 230 22.02 4.71 4.18
C LEU A 230 22.91 5.91 4.50
N VAL A 231 23.21 6.76 3.51
CA VAL A 231 23.97 7.99 3.73
C VAL A 231 23.26 8.89 4.74
N ILE A 232 21.95 9.10 4.60
CA ILE A 232 21.18 9.91 5.56
C ILE A 232 21.25 9.29 6.96
N GLY A 233 21.03 7.98 7.10
CA GLY A 233 21.04 7.29 8.39
C GLY A 233 22.42 7.30 9.07
N LEU A 234 23.51 7.10 8.31
CA LEU A 234 24.87 7.08 8.84
C LEU A 234 25.42 8.48 9.13
N VAL A 235 25.02 9.48 8.34
CA VAL A 235 25.48 10.86 8.52
C VAL A 235 24.70 11.58 9.61
N PHE A 236 23.38 11.45 9.64
CA PHE A 236 22.53 12.21 10.57
C PHE A 236 22.11 11.43 11.82
N GLY A 237 22.18 10.09 11.81
CA GLY A 237 21.85 9.24 12.97
C GLY A 237 20.56 9.65 13.67
N ASN A 238 20.64 9.86 14.99
CA ASN A 238 19.50 10.26 15.82
C ASN A 238 19.03 11.71 15.57
N SER A 239 19.88 12.58 15.02
CA SER A 239 19.46 13.94 14.64
C SER A 239 18.41 13.92 13.53
N PHE A 240 18.41 12.90 12.67
CA PHE A 240 17.34 12.74 11.68
C PHE A 240 15.97 12.49 12.32
N VAL A 241 15.91 11.71 13.41
CA VAL A 241 14.66 11.47 14.16
C VAL A 241 14.10 12.77 14.72
N ARG A 242 14.95 13.69 15.20
CA ARG A 242 14.52 15.02 15.65
C ARG A 242 13.86 15.82 14.53
N ILE A 243 14.43 15.80 13.33
CA ILE A 243 13.84 16.46 12.15
C ILE A 243 12.46 15.86 11.84
N LEU A 244 12.37 14.52 11.83
CA LEU A 244 11.11 13.82 11.56
C LEU A 244 10.04 14.06 12.64
N ASN A 245 10.44 14.25 13.90
CA ASN A 245 9.50 14.60 14.98
C ASN A 245 8.84 15.98 14.79
N GLN A 246 9.43 16.85 13.98
CA GLN A 246 8.83 18.14 13.62
C GLN A 246 8.00 18.10 12.34
N PHE A 247 7.87 16.92 11.69
CA PHE A 247 7.10 16.80 10.46
C PHE A 247 5.61 17.11 10.73
N PRO A 248 4.99 18.02 9.96
CA PRO A 248 3.60 18.40 10.16
C PRO A 248 2.67 17.17 10.07
N ILE A 249 2.01 16.84 11.18
CA ILE A 249 1.17 15.66 11.30
C ILE A 249 -0.04 15.75 10.35
N GLY A 250 -0.46 16.95 10.01
CA GLY A 250 -1.60 17.18 9.09
C GLY A 250 -1.23 16.79 7.67
N ILE A 251 -0.03 17.16 7.22
CA ILE A 251 0.52 16.75 5.93
C ILE A 251 0.72 15.22 5.91
N LEU A 252 1.25 14.64 6.99
CA LEU A 252 1.37 13.19 7.11
C LEU A 252 0.00 12.50 6.97
N GLY A 253 -1.03 13.03 7.62
CA GLY A 253 -2.40 12.57 7.49
C GLY A 253 -2.91 12.64 6.04
N VAL A 254 -2.64 13.72 5.32
CA VAL A 254 -3.03 13.87 3.90
C VAL A 254 -2.36 12.81 3.01
N LEU A 255 -1.04 12.60 3.18
CA LEU A 255 -0.30 11.57 2.45
C LEU A 255 -0.84 10.16 2.76
N LEU A 256 -1.12 9.89 4.04
CA LEU A 256 -1.70 8.62 4.50
C LEU A 256 -3.13 8.42 3.97
N LEU A 257 -3.93 9.48 3.87
CA LEU A 257 -5.28 9.42 3.32
C LEU A 257 -5.22 8.98 1.86
N PHE A 258 -4.37 9.62 1.07
CA PHE A 258 -4.23 9.31 -0.36
C PHE A 258 -3.78 7.85 -0.56
N ALA A 259 -2.74 7.42 0.15
CA ALA A 259 -2.28 6.02 0.09
C ALA A 259 -3.35 5.02 0.56
N GLY A 260 -4.11 5.36 1.61
CA GLY A 260 -5.21 4.54 2.11
C GLY A 260 -6.36 4.39 1.12
N ILE A 261 -6.77 5.48 0.47
CA ILE A 261 -7.81 5.46 -0.56
C ILE A 261 -7.35 4.73 -1.81
N GLU A 262 -6.11 4.95 -2.28
CA GLU A 262 -5.54 4.22 -3.41
C GLU A 262 -5.53 2.71 -3.16
N LEU A 263 -5.16 2.28 -1.95
CA LEU A 263 -5.24 0.88 -1.55
C LEU A 263 -6.68 0.36 -1.48
N ALA A 264 -7.63 1.17 -1.00
CA ALA A 264 -9.04 0.79 -0.91
C ALA A 264 -9.71 0.67 -2.29
N MET A 265 -9.25 1.43 -3.29
CA MET A 265 -9.77 1.39 -4.66
C MET A 265 -9.54 0.05 -5.37
N ALA A 266 -8.64 -0.79 -4.86
CA ALA A 266 -8.47 -2.18 -5.26
C ALA A 266 -9.78 -3.01 -5.20
N SER A 267 -10.76 -2.57 -4.38
CA SER A 267 -12.09 -3.17 -4.28
C SER A 267 -12.95 -3.07 -5.55
N ARG A 268 -12.61 -2.17 -6.48
CA ARG A 268 -13.34 -1.97 -7.73
C ARG A 268 -13.21 -3.15 -8.70
N ASP A 269 -12.17 -3.95 -8.55
CA ASP A 269 -11.80 -5.01 -9.50
C ASP A 269 -12.42 -6.36 -9.12
N MET A 270 -13.76 -6.46 -9.10
CA MET A 270 -14.51 -7.69 -8.81
C MET A 270 -15.31 -8.18 -10.03
N ASN A 271 -15.28 -9.49 -10.30
CA ASN A 271 -15.89 -10.03 -11.53
C ASN A 271 -17.38 -10.34 -11.37
N SER A 272 -17.87 -10.51 -10.14
CA SER A 272 -19.27 -10.86 -9.89
C SER A 272 -19.83 -10.25 -8.60
N LYS A 273 -21.17 -10.30 -8.48
CA LYS A 273 -21.88 -9.90 -7.25
C LYS A 273 -21.51 -10.79 -6.06
N GLU A 274 -21.35 -12.11 -6.28
CA GLU A 274 -20.95 -13.06 -5.23
C GLU A 274 -19.54 -12.77 -4.73
N GLU A 275 -18.60 -12.50 -5.65
CA GLU A 275 -17.24 -12.08 -5.30
C GLU A 275 -17.24 -10.76 -4.52
N SER A 276 -17.99 -9.77 -4.98
CA SER A 276 -18.16 -8.50 -4.26
C SER A 276 -18.73 -8.70 -2.86
N PHE A 277 -19.69 -9.62 -2.69
CA PHE A 277 -20.26 -9.95 -1.39
C PHE A 277 -19.23 -10.54 -0.43
N VAL A 278 -18.45 -11.53 -0.88
CA VAL A 278 -17.36 -12.12 -0.08
C VAL A 278 -16.34 -11.05 0.32
N MET A 279 -15.96 -10.20 -0.62
CA MET A 279 -15.01 -9.10 -0.41
C MET A 279 -15.51 -8.13 0.66
N LEU A 280 -16.77 -7.69 0.59
CA LEU A 280 -17.35 -6.75 1.55
C LEU A 280 -17.51 -7.37 2.94
N VAL A 281 -17.94 -8.64 3.04
CA VAL A 281 -18.01 -9.34 4.34
C VAL A 281 -16.63 -9.49 4.96
N CYS A 282 -15.63 -9.90 4.16
CA CYS A 282 -14.24 -10.01 4.59
C CYS A 282 -13.73 -8.65 5.12
N ALA A 283 -14.01 -7.56 4.41
CA ALA A 283 -13.62 -6.22 4.82
C ALA A 283 -14.31 -5.77 6.12
N ALA A 284 -15.63 -5.98 6.23
CA ALA A 284 -16.43 -5.61 7.40
C ALA A 284 -15.98 -6.34 8.67
N VAL A 285 -15.73 -7.66 8.57
CA VAL A 285 -15.22 -8.45 9.71
C VAL A 285 -13.80 -8.02 10.07
N SER A 286 -12.94 -7.73 9.08
CA SER A 286 -11.57 -7.25 9.35
C SER A 286 -11.55 -5.93 10.11
N LEU A 287 -12.46 -5.01 9.76
CA LEU A 287 -12.62 -3.72 10.46
C LEU A 287 -13.20 -3.90 11.87
N THR A 288 -14.09 -4.87 12.05
CA THR A 288 -14.75 -5.15 13.32
C THR A 288 -13.79 -5.90 14.25
N GLY A 289 -13.22 -5.19 15.23
CA GLY A 289 -12.24 -5.76 16.16
C GLY A 289 -10.78 -5.69 15.68
N SER A 290 -10.51 -4.95 14.59
CA SER A 290 -9.15 -4.69 14.08
C SER A 290 -8.32 -5.96 13.84
N SER A 291 -8.94 -7.02 13.33
CA SER A 291 -8.30 -8.32 13.11
C SER A 291 -8.44 -8.76 11.66
N ALA A 292 -7.42 -8.46 10.85
CA ALA A 292 -7.32 -8.95 9.48
C ALA A 292 -7.36 -10.48 9.40
N ALA A 293 -6.86 -11.19 10.44
CA ALA A 293 -6.95 -12.65 10.52
C ALA A 293 -8.41 -13.14 10.54
N LEU A 294 -9.27 -12.52 11.36
CA LEU A 294 -10.67 -12.92 11.46
C LEU A 294 -11.39 -12.72 10.12
N GLY A 295 -11.22 -11.54 9.50
CA GLY A 295 -11.85 -11.28 8.22
C GLY A 295 -11.31 -12.17 7.09
N PHE A 296 -10.02 -12.52 7.12
CA PHE A 296 -9.45 -13.49 6.17
C PHE A 296 -10.10 -14.86 6.33
N VAL A 297 -10.16 -15.40 7.55
CA VAL A 297 -10.78 -16.72 7.82
C VAL A 297 -12.26 -16.72 7.45
N CYS A 298 -13.02 -15.72 7.89
CA CYS A 298 -14.44 -15.60 7.55
C CYS A 298 -14.67 -15.47 6.03
N GLY A 299 -13.84 -14.71 5.33
CA GLY A 299 -13.89 -14.56 3.88
C GLY A 299 -13.64 -15.87 3.14
N ILE A 300 -12.62 -16.64 3.57
CA ILE A 300 -12.33 -17.97 3.00
C ILE A 300 -13.52 -18.93 3.22
N LEU A 301 -14.04 -19.01 4.44
CA LEU A 301 -15.17 -19.89 4.75
C LEU A 301 -16.40 -19.53 3.91
N LEU A 302 -16.73 -18.24 3.81
CA LEU A 302 -17.86 -17.79 3.00
C LEU A 302 -17.68 -18.09 1.51
N PHE A 303 -16.47 -17.86 0.97
CA PHE A 303 -16.15 -18.19 -0.41
C PHE A 303 -16.34 -19.70 -0.70
N LEU A 304 -15.85 -20.56 0.20
CA LEU A 304 -15.99 -22.00 0.07
C LEU A 304 -17.46 -22.44 0.14
N LEU A 305 -18.25 -21.88 1.07
CA LEU A 305 -19.68 -22.19 1.19
C LEU A 305 -20.47 -21.82 -0.06
N LEU A 306 -20.23 -20.63 -0.63
CA LEU A 306 -20.89 -20.22 -1.87
C LEU A 306 -20.50 -21.13 -3.06
N LYS A 307 -19.23 -21.54 -3.10
CA LYS A 307 -18.75 -22.48 -4.12
C LYS A 307 -19.38 -23.86 -3.98
N LEU A 308 -19.53 -24.38 -2.75
CA LEU A 308 -20.22 -25.64 -2.47
C LEU A 308 -21.68 -25.60 -2.91
N ARG A 309 -22.40 -24.52 -2.57
CA ARG A 309 -23.81 -24.32 -2.99
C ARG A 309 -23.98 -24.37 -4.51
N LYS A 310 -23.05 -23.77 -5.26
CA LYS A 310 -23.08 -23.78 -6.73
C LYS A 310 -22.84 -25.18 -7.31
N MET A 311 -22.01 -25.99 -6.65
CA MET A 311 -21.76 -27.38 -7.06
C MET A 311 -22.98 -28.28 -6.82
N GLU A 312 -23.69 -28.14 -5.69
CA GLU A 312 -24.92 -28.89 -5.42
C GLU A 312 -26.04 -28.55 -6.43
N TYR A 313 -26.14 -27.28 -6.82
CA TYR A 313 -27.10 -26.84 -7.84
C TYR A 313 -26.76 -27.38 -9.24
N SER A 314 -25.46 -27.47 -9.57
CA SER A 314 -25.00 -28.03 -10.85
C SER A 314 -25.03 -29.56 -10.90
N GLY A 315 -24.90 -30.23 -9.75
CA GLY A 315 -25.00 -31.69 -9.63
C GLY A 315 -26.43 -32.24 -9.66
N SER A 316 -27.43 -31.36 -9.57
CA SER A 316 -28.85 -31.72 -9.68
C SER A 316 -29.39 -31.66 -11.11
N ALA A 317 -28.55 -31.36 -12.11
CA ALA A 317 -28.88 -31.46 -13.54
C ALA A 317 -28.23 -32.73 -14.13
N PRO A 318 -28.97 -33.62 -14.80
CA PRO A 318 -28.40 -34.83 -15.40
C PRO A 318 -27.63 -34.45 -16.66
N GLY A 319 -26.32 -34.26 -16.53
CA GLY A 319 -25.47 -33.87 -17.64
C GLY A 319 -24.01 -33.85 -17.26
N PHE A 320 -23.40 -35.03 -17.24
CA PHE A 320 -21.97 -35.23 -17.08
C PHE A 320 -21.23 -34.45 -18.18
N SER A 321 -20.60 -33.32 -17.85
CA SER A 321 -19.66 -32.69 -18.77
C SER A 321 -18.40 -32.24 -18.04
N LYS A 322 -17.32 -32.88 -18.48
CA LYS A 322 -15.90 -32.68 -18.26
C LYS A 322 -15.48 -31.36 -17.60
N PHE A 323 -14.79 -31.52 -16.48
CA PHE A 323 -13.83 -30.57 -15.94
C PHE A 323 -12.97 -29.94 -17.05
N LYS A 324 -13.11 -28.64 -17.24
CA LYS A 324 -12.06 -27.77 -17.76
C LYS A 324 -11.85 -26.68 -16.71
N PHE A 325 -10.67 -26.69 -16.08
CA PHE A 325 -10.24 -25.58 -15.24
C PHE A 325 -9.92 -24.43 -16.19
N GLU A 326 -10.93 -23.66 -16.55
CA GLU A 326 -10.76 -22.50 -17.41
C GLU A 326 -9.90 -21.49 -16.65
N SER A 327 -8.76 -21.19 -17.25
CA SER A 327 -7.81 -20.28 -16.66
C SER A 327 -8.44 -18.90 -16.62
N THR A 328 -8.14 -18.13 -15.57
CA THR A 328 -8.52 -16.71 -15.48
C THR A 328 -7.81 -15.82 -16.51
N VAL A 329 -7.13 -16.43 -17.49
CA VAL A 329 -6.45 -15.77 -18.62
C VAL A 329 -7.26 -15.91 -19.92
N ASP A 330 -8.08 -16.97 -20.08
CA ASP A 330 -8.80 -17.22 -21.33
C ASP A 330 -9.99 -16.24 -21.54
N ALA A 331 -10.48 -15.61 -20.47
CA ALA A 331 -11.52 -14.57 -20.53
C ALA A 331 -10.96 -13.19 -20.92
N GLU A 332 -9.66 -12.94 -20.75
CA GLU A 332 -9.01 -11.70 -21.22
C GLU A 332 -8.55 -11.81 -22.69
N THR A 333 -8.35 -13.01 -23.23
CA THR A 333 -7.98 -13.21 -24.65
C THR A 333 -9.15 -13.30 -25.62
N SER A 334 -10.41 -13.33 -25.14
CA SER A 334 -11.60 -13.43 -26.00
C SER A 334 -12.39 -12.12 -26.16
N SER A 335 -11.88 -11.01 -25.61
CA SER A 335 -12.50 -9.69 -25.70
C SER A 335 -11.52 -8.58 -26.08
N ILE A 336 -10.58 -8.89 -26.98
CA ILE A 336 -9.74 -7.89 -27.66
C ILE A 336 -9.81 -8.17 -29.17
N PRO A 337 -10.44 -7.30 -29.99
CA PRO A 337 -10.19 -7.27 -31.43
C PRO A 337 -8.77 -6.81 -31.75
#